data_AF-A0A1Y6EBN6-F1
#
_entry.id   AF-A0A1Y6EBN6-F1
#
_cell.length_a   1.000
_cell.length_b   1.000
_cell.length_c   1.000
_cell.angle_alpha   90.00
_cell.angle_beta   90.00
_cell.angle_gamma   90.00
#
_symmetry.space_group_name_H-M   'P 1'
#
loop_
_entity.id
_entity.type
_entity.pdbx_description
1 polymer ?
#
loop_
_entity_poly.entity_id
_entity_poly.type
_entity_poly.pdbx_seq_one_letter_code
_entity_poly.pdbx_strand_id
1 'polypeptide(L)'
;EFEALEGAEPLKGAKVLSLESFGELTDSDRVLLFSRYASDEDAMEVAAQLQEKAIPFVAVSTAVPEGGKLQELADLHIDLRLTKGLLPDDFGNRYGYPSSMAALFVYFGLKFTIEEILAEYEE
;
A
#
# COMPACT_ATOMS: atom_id res chain seq x y z
N GLU A 1 -13.19 -7.41 2.54
CA GLU A 1 -13.40 -7.21 1.11
C GLU A 1 -12.14 -6.56 0.55
N PHE A 2 -11.67 -7.02 -0.60
CA PHE A 2 -10.54 -6.38 -1.27
C PHE A 2 -11.06 -5.15 -2.00
N GLU A 3 -11.02 -3.97 -1.36
CA GLU A 3 -11.64 -2.75 -1.89
C GLU A 3 -11.29 -2.49 -3.37
N ALA A 4 -10.02 -2.68 -3.75
CA ALA A 4 -9.55 -2.45 -5.10
C ALA A 4 -10.08 -3.41 -6.16
N LEU A 5 -10.61 -4.56 -5.77
CA LEU A 5 -11.01 -5.66 -6.66
C LEU A 5 -12.51 -5.95 -6.59
N GLU A 6 -13.09 -5.83 -5.40
CA GLU A 6 -14.44 -6.29 -5.05
C GLU A 6 -15.32 -5.16 -4.52
N GLY A 7 -14.73 -4.01 -4.15
CA GLY A 7 -15.46 -2.88 -3.57
C GLY A 7 -16.54 -2.32 -4.49
N ALA A 8 -17.38 -1.42 -3.96
CA ALA A 8 -18.48 -0.83 -4.74
C ALA A 8 -18.00 -0.12 -6.02
N GLU A 9 -16.76 0.38 -6.00
CA GLU A 9 -16.10 0.98 -7.15
C GLU A 9 -14.66 0.43 -7.25
N PRO A 10 -14.44 -0.74 -7.88
CA PRO A 10 -13.11 -1.33 -8.01
C PRO A 10 -12.17 -0.46 -8.85
N LEU A 11 -10.85 -0.56 -8.63
CA LEU A 11 -9.87 0.11 -9.48
C LEU A 11 -9.78 -0.60 -10.82
N LYS A 12 -10.03 0.14 -11.92
CA LYS A 12 -9.94 -0.41 -13.27
C LYS A 12 -8.56 -1.03 -13.54
N GLY A 13 -8.55 -2.26 -14.03
CA GLY A 13 -7.32 -2.98 -14.37
C GLY A 13 -6.52 -3.51 -13.19
N ALA A 14 -6.98 -3.32 -11.95
CA ALA A 14 -6.33 -3.88 -10.77
C ALA A 14 -6.36 -5.42 -10.81
N LYS A 15 -5.23 -6.03 -10.41
CA LYS A 15 -5.08 -7.49 -10.27
C LYS A 15 -4.41 -7.81 -8.95
N VAL A 16 -4.77 -8.95 -8.37
CA VAL A 16 -4.05 -9.48 -7.20
C VAL A 16 -2.64 -9.85 -7.62
N LEU A 17 -1.65 -9.39 -6.85
CA LEU A 17 -0.30 -9.91 -6.94
C LEU A 17 -0.21 -11.22 -6.14
N SER A 18 -0.24 -12.34 -6.86
CA SER A 18 -0.04 -13.69 -6.32
C SER A 18 1.37 -14.19 -6.61
N LEU A 19 1.78 -15.28 -5.94
CA LEU A 19 3.06 -15.95 -6.23
C LEU A 19 3.17 -16.41 -7.70
N GLU A 20 2.04 -16.84 -8.30
CA GLU A 20 1.99 -17.28 -9.68
C GLU A 20 2.15 -16.12 -10.67
N SER A 21 1.48 -14.98 -10.40
CA SER A 21 1.55 -13.78 -11.25
C SER A 21 2.87 -13.03 -11.13
N PHE A 22 3.67 -13.29 -10.09
CA PHE A 22 4.95 -12.59 -9.88
C PHE A 22 5.96 -12.83 -11.02
N GLY A 23 5.88 -14.00 -11.65
CA GLY A 23 6.69 -14.35 -12.83
C GLY A 23 6.24 -13.65 -14.11
N GLU A 24 5.00 -13.15 -14.16
CA GLU A 24 4.38 -12.55 -15.34
C GLU A 24 4.53 -11.02 -15.38
N LEU A 25 5.00 -10.41 -14.29
CA LEU A 25 5.23 -8.97 -14.21
C LEU A 25 6.27 -8.51 -15.24
N THR A 26 5.95 -7.38 -15.86
CA THR A 26 6.77 -6.66 -16.83
C THR A 26 7.15 -5.29 -16.29
N ASP A 27 8.15 -4.64 -16.90
CA ASP A 27 8.61 -3.29 -16.54
C ASP A 27 7.52 -2.20 -16.66
N SER A 28 6.42 -2.50 -17.34
CA SER A 28 5.26 -1.63 -17.51
C SER A 28 4.24 -1.77 -16.37
N ASP A 29 4.33 -2.81 -15.55
CA ASP A 29 3.46 -3.03 -14.41
C ASP A 29 3.86 -2.15 -13.22
N ARG A 30 2.87 -1.79 -12.40
CA ARG A 30 3.06 -1.03 -11.16
C ARG A 30 2.35 -1.74 -10.03
N VAL A 31 2.99 -1.81 -8.88
CA VAL A 31 2.42 -2.47 -7.69
C VAL A 31 2.10 -1.43 -6.62
N LEU A 32 0.90 -1.56 -6.02
CA LEU A 32 0.54 -0.89 -4.78
C LEU A 32 0.60 -1.91 -3.65
N LEU A 33 1.53 -1.72 -2.71
CA LEU A 33 1.74 -2.61 -1.58
C LEU A 33 1.24 -1.94 -0.29
N PHE A 34 0.26 -2.57 0.36
CA PHE A 34 -0.27 -2.09 1.64
C PHE A 34 0.12 -3.05 2.76
N SER A 35 0.68 -2.50 3.84
CA SER A 35 0.95 -3.25 5.07
C SER A 35 0.73 -2.36 6.29
N ARG A 36 0.61 -2.96 7.48
CA ARG A 36 0.42 -2.15 8.70
C ARG A 36 1.66 -1.32 9.02
N TYR A 37 2.83 -1.96 8.96
CA TYR A 37 4.11 -1.39 9.32
C TYR A 37 5.12 -1.62 8.19
N ALA A 38 6.09 -0.72 8.06
CA ALA A 38 7.19 -0.84 7.10
C ALA A 38 8.14 -2.02 7.40
N SER A 39 7.98 -2.68 8.55
CA SER A 39 8.72 -3.88 8.98
C SER A 39 7.93 -5.18 8.85
N ASP A 40 6.79 -5.16 8.15
CA ASP A 40 6.01 -6.36 7.86
C ASP A 40 6.82 -7.32 6.99
N GLU A 41 7.07 -8.54 7.47
CA GLU A 41 8.02 -9.49 6.85
C GLU A 41 7.57 -9.90 5.45
N ASP A 42 6.28 -10.26 5.29
CA ASP A 42 5.70 -10.65 4.00
C ASP A 42 5.79 -9.49 2.99
N ALA A 43 5.46 -8.27 3.44
CA ALA A 43 5.57 -7.08 2.59
C ALA A 43 7.04 -6.80 2.19
N MET A 44 7.99 -6.96 3.11
CA MET A 44 9.42 -6.76 2.81
C MET A 44 9.95 -7.82 1.85
N GLU A 45 9.50 -9.07 1.96
CA GLU A 45 9.85 -10.14 1.02
C GLU A 45 9.35 -9.81 -0.38
N VAL A 46 8.07 -9.43 -0.51
CA VAL A 46 7.48 -8.99 -1.78
C VAL A 46 8.23 -7.79 -2.35
N ALA A 47 8.51 -6.78 -1.53
CA ALA A 47 9.24 -5.58 -1.94
C ALA A 47 10.65 -5.88 -2.47
N ALA A 48 11.38 -6.79 -1.81
CA ALA A 48 12.70 -7.21 -2.27
C ALA A 48 12.64 -7.90 -3.63
N GLN A 49 11.66 -8.78 -3.85
CA GLN A 49 11.46 -9.46 -5.13
C GLN A 49 11.08 -8.47 -6.25
N LEU A 50 10.26 -7.45 -5.95
CA LEU A 50 9.90 -6.41 -6.91
C LEU A 50 11.12 -5.57 -7.30
N GLN A 51 11.95 -5.20 -6.32
CA GLN A 51 13.19 -4.47 -6.54
C GLN A 51 14.19 -5.28 -7.39
N GLU A 52 14.35 -6.57 -7.11
CA GLU A 52 15.23 -7.46 -7.89
C GLU A 52 14.83 -7.54 -9.37
N LYS A 53 13.52 -7.52 -9.64
CA LYS A 53 12.95 -7.51 -11.00
C LYS A 53 12.86 -6.11 -11.62
N ALA A 54 13.27 -5.06 -10.91
CA ALA A 54 13.11 -3.67 -11.30
C ALA A 54 11.65 -3.29 -11.65
N ILE A 55 10.68 -3.85 -10.90
CA ILE A 55 9.27 -3.50 -11.02
C ILE A 55 8.97 -2.33 -10.08
N PRO A 56 8.57 -1.16 -10.59
CA PRO A 56 8.31 -0.01 -9.72
C PRO A 56 7.07 -0.21 -8.86
N PHE A 57 7.15 0.19 -7.59
CA PHE A 57 6.05 0.03 -6.65
C PHE A 57 5.96 1.15 -5.62
N VAL A 58 4.73 1.37 -5.15
CA VAL A 58 4.44 2.27 -4.04
C VAL A 58 4.09 1.42 -2.82
N ALA A 59 4.73 1.71 -1.69
CA ALA A 59 4.40 1.09 -0.40
C ALA A 59 3.60 2.07 0.47
N VAL A 60 2.51 1.59 1.09
CA VAL A 60 1.69 2.36 2.03
C VAL A 60 1.68 1.62 3.36
N SER A 61 2.33 2.20 4.37
CA SER A 61 2.43 1.61 5.70
C SER A 61 2.91 2.64 6.72
N THR A 62 2.87 2.29 8.01
CA THR A 62 3.48 3.16 9.04
C THR A 62 4.99 2.90 9.11
N ALA A 63 5.80 3.94 8.95
CA ALA A 63 7.24 3.86 9.18
C ALA A 63 7.54 3.50 10.64
N VAL A 64 8.53 2.65 10.86
CA VAL A 64 9.00 2.26 12.19
C VAL A 64 10.47 2.65 12.36
N PRO A 65 10.90 3.10 13.56
CA PRO A 65 12.27 3.58 13.76
C PRO A 65 13.37 2.54 13.52
N GLU A 66 13.05 1.27 13.74
CA GLU A 66 13.98 0.15 13.56
C GLU A 66 13.30 -0.99 12.78
N GLY A 67 14.02 -1.59 11.84
CA GLY A 67 13.60 -2.80 11.12
C GLY A 67 12.67 -2.59 9.93
N GLY A 68 12.13 -1.40 9.70
CA GLY A 68 11.39 -1.10 8.48
C GLY A 68 12.32 -0.89 7.30
N LYS A 69 12.15 -1.65 6.21
CA LYS A 69 12.92 -1.43 4.96
C LYS A 69 12.05 -1.03 3.78
N LEU A 70 10.72 -1.05 3.92
CA LEU A 70 9.83 -0.70 2.81
C LEU A 70 10.09 0.73 2.29
N GLN A 71 10.48 1.67 3.15
CA GLN A 71 10.84 3.03 2.72
C GLN A 71 12.15 3.11 1.94
N GLU A 72 13.03 2.11 2.04
CA GLU A 72 14.29 2.02 1.29
C GLU A 72 14.13 1.22 -0.01
N LEU A 73 13.18 0.27 -0.03
CA LEU A 73 12.95 -0.62 -1.17
C LEU A 73 11.99 -0.01 -2.20
N ALA A 74 10.96 0.71 -1.76
CA ALA A 74 9.94 1.27 -2.63
C ALA A 74 10.42 2.52 -3.37
N ASP A 75 9.94 2.71 -4.60
CA ASP A 75 10.14 3.96 -5.35
C ASP A 75 9.47 5.14 -4.65
N LEU A 76 8.36 4.86 -3.97
CA LEU A 76 7.65 5.82 -3.12
C LEU A 76 7.06 5.09 -1.91
N HIS A 77 7.33 5.63 -0.71
CA HIS A 77 6.67 5.20 0.51
C HIS A 77 5.73 6.28 1.04
N ILE A 78 4.46 5.94 1.18
CA ILE A 78 3.45 6.78 1.82
C ILE A 78 3.36 6.36 3.29
N ASP A 79 4.04 7.12 4.13
CA ASP A 79 4.05 6.90 5.57
C ASP A 79 2.71 7.34 6.21
N LEU A 80 1.97 6.37 6.77
CA LEU A 80 0.71 6.62 7.46
C LEU A 80 0.89 7.36 8.80
N ARG A 81 2.10 7.37 9.37
CA ARG A 81 2.44 8.01 10.66
C ARG A 81 1.57 7.58 11.83
N LEU A 82 0.92 6.41 11.75
CA LEU A 82 0.03 5.90 12.80
C LEU A 82 0.85 5.23 13.92
N THR A 83 1.36 6.03 14.84
CA THR A 83 2.21 5.52 15.93
C THR A 83 1.43 5.02 17.15
N LYS A 84 0.16 5.44 17.33
CA LYS A 84 -0.67 5.11 18.52
C LYS A 84 -2.16 5.06 18.16
N GLY A 85 -2.97 4.48 19.05
CA GLY A 85 -4.43 4.54 18.97
C GLY A 85 -4.98 5.98 19.06
N LEU A 86 -6.21 6.18 18.58
CA LEU A 86 -6.84 7.50 18.53
C LEU A 86 -7.33 7.98 19.90
N LEU A 87 -7.89 7.09 20.70
CA LEU A 87 -8.61 7.44 21.93
C LEU A 87 -7.78 7.09 23.16
N PRO A 88 -7.66 7.98 24.16
CA PRO A 88 -7.02 7.65 25.43
C PRO A 88 -7.94 6.82 26.32
N ASP A 89 -7.37 5.97 27.17
CA ASP A 89 -8.06 5.35 28.32
C ASP A 89 -7.68 6.03 29.64
N ASP A 90 -8.31 5.61 30.73
CA ASP A 90 -8.09 6.15 32.08
C ASP A 90 -6.67 5.88 32.64
N PHE A 91 -5.91 4.98 32.01
CA PHE A 91 -4.57 4.59 32.41
C PHE A 91 -3.48 5.22 31.53
N GLY A 92 -3.86 6.09 30.59
CA GLY A 92 -2.94 6.76 29.65
C GLY A 92 -2.51 5.89 28.46
N ASN A 93 -3.09 4.70 28.28
CA ASN A 93 -2.96 3.95 27.04
C ASN A 93 -3.84 4.57 25.95
N ARG A 94 -3.67 4.09 24.72
CA ARG A 94 -4.48 4.50 23.58
C ARG A 94 -5.04 3.30 22.83
N TYR A 95 -6.33 3.36 22.47
CA TYR A 95 -7.04 2.33 21.72
C TYR A 95 -7.72 2.90 20.46
N GLY A 96 -8.32 2.03 19.63
CA GLY A 96 -8.90 2.42 18.35
C GLY A 96 -7.82 2.74 17.32
N TYR A 97 -7.02 1.74 16.94
CA TYR A 97 -5.92 1.90 15.99
C TYR A 97 -6.46 1.88 14.54
N PRO A 98 -6.36 3.00 13.78
CA PRO A 98 -7.17 3.20 12.57
C PRO A 98 -6.44 2.82 11.27
N SER A 99 -5.58 1.79 11.30
CA SER A 99 -4.68 1.49 10.17
C SER A 99 -5.40 1.27 8.85
N SER A 100 -6.42 0.41 8.83
CA SER A 100 -7.21 0.14 7.62
C SER A 100 -7.95 1.39 7.12
N MET A 101 -8.47 2.21 8.03
CA MET A 101 -9.18 3.44 7.65
C MET A 101 -8.24 4.45 6.98
N ALA A 102 -7.03 4.65 7.53
CA ALA A 102 -6.04 5.53 6.93
C ALA A 102 -5.51 4.97 5.60
N ALA A 103 -5.27 3.66 5.53
CA ALA A 103 -4.85 3.00 4.28
C ALA A 103 -5.92 3.12 3.19
N LEU A 104 -7.19 2.95 3.52
CA LEU A 104 -8.30 3.15 2.58
C LEU A 104 -8.42 4.61 2.13
N PHE A 105 -8.23 5.58 3.01
CA PHE A 105 -8.18 6.99 2.64
C PHE A 105 -7.08 7.27 1.61
N VAL A 106 -5.87 6.75 1.83
CA VAL A 106 -4.76 6.86 0.87
C VAL A 106 -5.09 6.14 -0.44
N TYR A 107 -5.64 4.93 -0.36
CA TYR A 107 -6.06 4.17 -1.53
C TYR A 107 -7.05 4.94 -2.40
N PHE A 108 -8.10 5.54 -1.82
CA PHE A 108 -9.06 6.32 -2.59
C PHE A 108 -8.44 7.57 -3.22
N GLY A 109 -7.53 8.25 -2.50
CA GLY A 109 -6.76 9.37 -3.07
C GLY A 109 -5.94 8.95 -4.30
N LEU A 110 -5.23 7.83 -4.22
CA LEU A 110 -4.49 7.26 -5.35
C LEU A 110 -5.42 6.84 -6.49
N LYS A 111 -6.48 6.09 -6.18
CA LYS A 111 -7.45 5.58 -7.15
C LYS A 111 -8.04 6.72 -7.98
N PHE A 112 -8.62 7.73 -7.33
CA PHE A 112 -9.26 8.84 -8.04
C PHE A 112 -8.27 9.63 -8.87
N THR A 113 -7.05 9.85 -8.37
CA THR A 113 -6.00 10.52 -9.14
C THR A 113 -5.61 9.71 -10.39
N ILE A 114 -5.46 8.39 -10.26
CA ILE A 114 -5.14 7.51 -11.40
C ILE A 114 -6.28 7.51 -12.41
N GLU A 115 -7.52 7.39 -11.96
CA GLU A 115 -8.69 7.36 -12.84
C GLU A 115 -8.94 8.69 -13.55
N GLU A 116 -8.73 9.82 -12.88
CA GLU A 116 -8.78 11.15 -13.49
C GLU A 116 -7.74 11.30 -14.59
N ILE A 117 -6.47 10.95 -14.30
CA ILE A 117 -5.38 10.97 -15.28
C ILE A 117 -5.74 10.09 -16.49
N LEU A 118 -6.22 8.87 -16.28
CA LEU A 118 -6.56 7.94 -17.37
C LEU A 118 -7.76 8.41 -18.19
N ALA A 119 -8.77 9.02 -17.57
CA ALA A 119 -9.95 9.54 -18.27
C ALA A 119 -9.57 10.64 -19.27
N GLU A 120 -8.60 11.50 -18.94
CA GLU A 120 -8.09 12.54 -19.85
C GLU A 120 -7.42 11.97 -21.12
N TYR A 121 -6.93 10.72 -21.09
CA TYR A 121 -6.34 10.05 -22.26
C TYR A 121 -7.38 9.29 -23.11
N GLU A 122 -8.58 9.05 -22.60
CA GLU A 122 -9.67 8.37 -23.31
C GLU A 122 -10.56 9.35 -24.10
N GLU A 123 -10.44 10.66 -23.88
CA GLU A 123 -11.06 11.76 -24.66
C GLU A 123 -10.28 12.15 -25.93
#